data_AF-A0A3E0ND90-F1
#
_entry.id   AF-A0A3E0ND90-F1
#
_cell.length_a   1.000
_cell.length_b   1.000
_cell.length_c   1.000
_cell.angle_alpha   90.00
_cell.angle_beta   90.00
_cell.angle_gamma   90.00
#
_symmetry.space_group_name_H-M   'P 1'
#
loop_
_entity.id
_entity.type
_entity.pdbx_description
1 polymer ?
#
loop_
_entity_poly.entity_id
_entity_poly.type
_entity_poly.pdbx_seq_one_letter_code
_entity_poly.pdbx_strand_id
1 'polypeptide(L)'
;MKVNGLELPDALVETLQDGSWTWEGAKAYRHWKVPAHIALFGSVFPRVPNPDPELYSFESMVRESRFWQDPEDHKYYLGCPSDAYPPGDVDPKKAVIIGDTAPDGPIVLDYRVDPPRVIYLCDVGHVLFWVTAAQDVEALIEALELRR
;
A
#
# COMPACT_ATOMS: atom_id res chain seq x y z
N MET A 1 -7.98 4.30 14.30
CA MET A 1 -8.75 4.96 13.21
C MET A 1 -9.24 3.84 12.31
N LYS A 2 -10.45 3.88 11.74
CA LYS A 2 -10.99 2.73 10.96
C LYS A 2 -11.26 3.05 9.50
N VAL A 3 -10.99 2.06 8.64
CA VAL A 3 -11.40 2.04 7.22
C VAL A 3 -12.14 0.73 6.98
N ASN A 4 -13.37 0.79 6.44
CA ASN A 4 -14.22 -0.39 6.22
C ASN A 4 -14.36 -1.34 7.44
N GLY A 5 -14.29 -0.79 8.66
CA GLY A 5 -14.38 -1.57 9.90
C GLY A 5 -13.06 -2.17 10.41
N LEU A 6 -11.97 -2.06 9.64
CA LEU A 6 -10.62 -2.49 10.00
C LEU A 6 -9.87 -1.34 10.69
N GLU A 7 -9.23 -1.63 11.83
CA GLU A 7 -8.42 -0.64 12.56
C GLU A 7 -7.07 -0.46 11.87
N LEU A 8 -6.72 0.79 11.57
CA LEU A 8 -5.39 1.13 11.12
C LEU A 8 -4.37 0.89 12.25
N PRO A 9 -3.19 0.34 11.97
CA PRO A 9 -2.14 0.17 12.98
C PRO A 9 -1.71 1.51 13.59
N ASP A 10 -1.33 1.50 14.85
CA ASP A 10 -1.01 2.72 15.61
C ASP A 10 0.12 3.53 14.96
N ALA A 11 1.18 2.87 14.48
CA ALA A 11 2.28 3.54 13.78
C ALA A 11 1.84 4.28 12.50
N LEU A 12 0.83 3.77 11.79
CA LEU A 12 0.25 4.47 10.65
C LEU A 12 -0.57 5.68 11.10
N VAL A 13 -1.34 5.52 12.20
CA VAL A 13 -2.12 6.63 12.77
C VAL A 13 -1.21 7.76 13.23
N GLU A 14 -0.10 7.45 13.91
CA GLU A 14 0.90 8.43 14.35
C GLU A 14 1.50 9.20 13.18
N THR A 15 1.97 8.49 12.14
CA THR A 15 2.57 9.11 10.95
C THR A 15 1.58 9.91 10.11
N LEU A 16 0.29 9.55 10.13
CA LEU A 16 -0.79 10.36 9.54
C LEU A 16 -1.03 11.66 10.34
N GLN A 17 -0.95 11.59 11.67
CA GLN A 17 -1.21 12.73 12.56
C GLN A 17 -0.05 13.74 12.57
N ASP A 18 1.19 13.27 12.56
CA ASP A 18 2.38 14.12 12.49
C ASP A 18 2.71 14.60 11.06
N GLY A 19 2.02 14.05 10.07
CA GLY A 19 2.12 14.42 8.66
C GLY A 19 3.36 13.85 7.96
N SER A 20 4.05 12.87 8.55
CA SER A 20 5.22 12.20 7.96
C SER A 20 4.87 11.09 6.96
N TRP A 21 3.65 10.53 7.03
CA TRP A 21 3.18 9.49 6.10
C TRP A 21 3.24 9.94 4.64
N THR A 22 2.87 11.19 4.39
CA THR A 22 3.16 11.88 3.14
C THR A 22 4.28 12.83 3.47
N TRP A 23 5.52 12.58 3.04
CA TRP A 23 6.74 13.32 3.44
C TRP A 23 6.66 14.87 3.58
N GLU A 24 5.60 15.56 3.11
CA GLU A 24 5.23 16.94 3.54
C GLU A 24 3.73 17.16 3.90
N GLY A 25 3.18 16.43 4.89
CA GLY A 25 1.94 16.79 5.59
C GLY A 25 0.77 17.30 4.74
N ALA A 26 -0.09 16.40 4.26
CA ALA A 26 -1.42 16.70 3.69
C ALA A 26 -1.48 17.68 2.49
N LYS A 27 -0.36 18.21 1.99
CA LYS A 27 -0.28 18.96 0.73
C LYS A 27 0.43 18.10 -0.32
N ALA A 28 -0.39 17.25 -0.91
CA ALA A 28 -0.03 16.20 -1.84
C ALA A 28 0.82 16.67 -3.05
N TYR A 29 1.55 15.69 -3.61
CA TYR A 29 2.08 15.61 -4.98
C TYR A 29 3.50 16.10 -5.31
N ARG A 30 4.35 16.56 -4.36
CA ARG A 30 5.66 17.15 -4.75
C ARG A 30 6.94 16.42 -4.28
N HIS A 31 6.91 15.58 -3.25
CA HIS A 31 8.14 15.07 -2.61
C HIS A 31 8.61 13.71 -3.10
N TRP A 32 7.67 12.90 -3.56
CA TRP A 32 7.97 11.64 -4.24
C TRP A 32 8.57 11.84 -5.64
N LYS A 33 8.89 13.08 -6.04
CA LYS A 33 9.65 13.37 -7.26
C LYS A 33 11.16 13.52 -7.02
N VAL A 34 11.60 13.44 -5.77
CA VAL A 34 13.03 13.46 -5.43
C VAL A 34 13.64 12.10 -5.78
N PRO A 35 14.71 12.05 -6.60
CA PRO A 35 15.29 10.78 -7.05
C PRO A 35 15.68 9.81 -5.93
N ALA A 36 16.17 10.32 -4.80
CA ALA A 36 16.53 9.49 -3.65
C ALA A 36 15.30 8.79 -3.03
N HIS A 37 14.17 9.48 -2.90
CA HIS A 37 12.94 8.88 -2.38
C HIS A 37 12.34 7.87 -3.37
N ILE A 38 12.40 8.16 -4.67
CA ILE A 38 12.01 7.20 -5.71
C ILE A 38 12.88 5.93 -5.65
N ALA A 39 14.19 6.08 -5.45
CA ALA A 39 15.09 4.94 -5.31
C ALA A 39 14.79 4.13 -4.05
N LEU A 40 14.54 4.80 -2.91
CA LEU A 40 14.16 4.13 -1.67
C LEU A 40 12.84 3.37 -1.84
N PHE A 41 11.84 4.02 -2.45
CA PHE A 41 10.55 3.40 -2.75
C PHE A 41 10.71 2.18 -3.67
N GLY A 42 11.48 2.30 -4.75
CA GLY A 42 11.78 1.18 -5.65
C GLY A 42 12.48 0.01 -4.95
N SER A 43 13.25 0.25 -3.89
CA SER A 43 13.87 -0.83 -3.10
C SER A 43 12.86 -1.64 -2.29
N VAL A 44 11.78 -0.99 -1.81
CA VAL A 44 10.66 -1.64 -1.09
C VAL A 44 9.70 -2.34 -2.05
N PHE A 45 9.52 -1.77 -3.24
CA PHE A 45 8.62 -2.26 -4.28
C PHE A 45 9.38 -2.69 -5.56
N PRO A 46 10.27 -3.69 -5.49
CA PRO A 46 11.26 -3.97 -6.54
C PRO A 46 10.68 -4.52 -7.86
N ARG A 47 9.39 -4.85 -7.87
CA ARG A 47 8.69 -5.36 -9.07
C ARG A 47 7.93 -4.27 -9.82
N VAL A 48 8.10 -3.02 -9.43
CA VAL A 48 7.46 -1.86 -10.07
C VAL A 48 8.53 -1.17 -10.93
N PRO A 49 8.51 -1.34 -12.27
CA PRO A 49 9.61 -0.88 -13.12
C PRO A 49 9.71 0.65 -13.21
N ASN A 50 8.59 1.36 -13.07
CA ASN A 50 8.52 2.83 -13.10
C ASN A 50 7.63 3.30 -11.94
N PRO A 51 8.15 3.37 -10.71
CA PRO A 51 7.36 3.78 -9.56
C PRO A 51 6.95 5.25 -9.69
N ASP A 52 5.68 5.53 -9.40
CA ASP A 52 5.10 6.86 -9.26
C ASP A 52 4.26 6.86 -7.98
N PRO A 53 4.92 6.95 -6.81
CA PRO A 53 4.29 6.53 -5.57
C PRO A 53 3.38 7.61 -4.99
N GLU A 54 2.24 7.16 -4.49
CA GLU A 54 1.27 7.98 -3.78
C GLU A 54 0.86 7.28 -2.48
N LEU A 55 1.29 7.80 -1.33
CA LEU A 55 0.78 7.33 -0.04
C LEU A 55 -0.46 8.16 0.35
N TYR A 56 -1.52 7.46 0.75
CA TYR A 56 -2.83 8.06 0.91
C TYR A 56 -3.00 8.75 2.26
N SER A 57 -3.71 9.88 2.26
CA SER A 57 -4.29 10.45 3.48
C SER A 57 -5.39 9.52 4.03
N PHE A 58 -5.80 9.71 5.29
CA PHE A 58 -6.92 8.95 5.84
C PHE A 58 -8.22 9.08 5.00
N GLU A 59 -8.53 10.29 4.52
CA GLU A 59 -9.71 10.51 3.66
C GLU A 59 -9.60 9.74 2.34
N SER A 60 -8.41 9.78 1.72
CA SER A 60 -8.11 8.98 0.53
C SER A 60 -8.26 7.49 0.81
N MET A 61 -7.72 6.96 1.92
CA MET A 61 -7.88 5.54 2.27
C MET A 61 -9.36 5.14 2.40
N VAL A 62 -10.19 5.99 3.04
CA VAL A 62 -11.64 5.76 3.17
C VAL A 62 -12.34 5.79 1.81
N ARG A 63 -11.95 6.70 0.92
CA ARG A 63 -12.53 6.83 -0.42
C ARG A 63 -12.12 5.64 -1.30
N GLU A 64 -10.83 5.40 -1.44
CA GLU A 64 -10.27 4.40 -2.35
C GLU A 64 -10.61 2.97 -1.89
N SER A 65 -10.62 2.69 -0.57
CA SER A 65 -11.02 1.37 -0.08
C SER A 65 -12.51 1.04 -0.32
N ARG A 66 -13.34 1.97 -0.81
CA ARG A 66 -14.69 1.64 -1.31
C ARG A 66 -14.65 0.80 -2.58
N PHE A 67 -13.54 0.82 -3.31
CA PHE A 67 -13.27 -0.07 -4.44
C PHE A 67 -13.60 -1.54 -4.14
N TRP A 68 -13.32 -2.00 -2.90
CA TRP A 68 -13.62 -3.36 -2.47
C TRP A 68 -15.11 -3.69 -2.37
N GLN A 69 -16.00 -2.69 -2.42
CA GLN A 69 -17.44 -2.89 -2.28
C GLN A 69 -18.13 -3.28 -3.60
N ASP A 70 -17.52 -3.00 -4.74
CA ASP A 70 -18.05 -3.37 -6.06
C ASP A 70 -17.33 -4.63 -6.61
N PRO A 71 -18.02 -5.78 -6.69
CA PRO A 71 -17.45 -7.00 -7.25
C PRO A 71 -17.06 -6.90 -8.72
N GLU A 72 -17.71 -6.04 -9.50
CA GLU A 72 -17.40 -5.89 -10.92
C GLU A 72 -16.09 -5.15 -11.14
N ASP A 73 -15.76 -4.23 -10.23
CA ASP A 73 -14.53 -3.44 -10.29
C ASP A 73 -13.33 -4.24 -9.75
N HIS A 74 -13.47 -4.86 -8.57
CA HIS A 74 -12.31 -5.48 -7.92
C HIS A 74 -11.92 -6.85 -8.46
N LYS A 75 -12.76 -7.52 -9.26
CA LYS A 75 -12.48 -8.88 -9.76
C LYS A 75 -11.17 -8.98 -10.54
N TYR A 76 -10.74 -7.90 -11.17
CA TYR A 76 -9.48 -7.84 -11.93
C TYR A 76 -8.24 -7.67 -11.03
N TYR A 77 -8.44 -7.35 -9.75
CA TYR A 77 -7.38 -7.03 -8.80
C TYR A 77 -7.21 -8.11 -7.74
N LEU A 78 -7.92 -9.25 -7.81
CA LEU A 78 -7.87 -10.26 -6.75
C LEU A 78 -6.56 -11.06 -6.71
N GLY A 79 -5.91 -11.23 -7.87
CA GLY A 79 -4.77 -12.13 -8.02
C GLY A 79 -5.16 -13.60 -7.79
N CYS A 80 -4.14 -14.45 -7.62
CA CYS A 80 -4.27 -15.88 -7.35
C CYS A 80 -3.20 -16.31 -6.33
N PRO A 81 -3.53 -17.18 -5.36
CA PRO A 81 -2.54 -17.69 -4.40
C PRO A 81 -1.27 -18.21 -5.10
N SER A 82 -0.10 -17.84 -4.58
CA SER A 82 1.17 -18.16 -5.23
C SER A 82 2.30 -18.34 -4.22
N ASP A 83 2.98 -19.48 -4.28
CA ASP A 83 4.18 -19.75 -3.48
C ASP A 83 5.41 -18.99 -4.01
N ALA A 84 5.45 -18.72 -5.31
CA ALA A 84 6.53 -17.96 -5.94
C ALA A 84 6.44 -16.45 -5.65
N TYR A 85 5.20 -15.96 -5.43
CA TYR A 85 4.89 -14.56 -5.19
C TYR A 85 3.90 -14.44 -4.03
N PRO A 86 4.30 -14.73 -2.79
CA PRO A 86 3.37 -14.77 -1.67
C PRO A 86 2.88 -13.35 -1.28
N PRO A 87 1.57 -13.18 -0.98
CA PRO A 87 0.53 -14.22 -1.00
C PRO A 87 0.00 -14.62 -2.37
N GLY A 88 0.15 -13.75 -3.37
CA GLY A 88 -0.32 -13.94 -4.73
C GLY A 88 -1.73 -13.40 -4.94
N ASP A 89 -2.55 -13.39 -3.88
CA ASP A 89 -3.92 -12.89 -3.87
C ASP A 89 -4.17 -11.87 -2.75
N VAL A 90 -5.35 -11.26 -2.77
CA VAL A 90 -5.89 -10.40 -1.71
C VAL A 90 -7.30 -10.81 -1.34
N ASP A 91 -7.69 -10.64 -0.08
CA ASP A 91 -9.08 -10.72 0.36
C ASP A 91 -9.63 -9.29 0.50
N PRO A 92 -10.53 -8.82 -0.38
CA PRO A 92 -11.11 -7.47 -0.34
C PRO A 92 -11.77 -7.11 1.00
N LYS A 93 -12.26 -8.10 1.75
CA LYS A 93 -12.90 -7.88 3.06
C LYS A 93 -11.89 -7.69 4.18
N LYS A 94 -10.63 -8.00 3.93
CA LYS A 94 -9.50 -7.93 4.87
C LYS A 94 -8.38 -7.05 4.32
N ALA A 95 -8.71 -6.11 3.44
CA ALA A 95 -7.75 -5.21 2.83
C ALA A 95 -8.14 -3.75 3.02
N VAL A 96 -7.14 -2.91 3.30
CA VAL A 96 -7.27 -1.44 3.29
C VAL A 96 -6.25 -0.87 2.32
N ILE A 97 -6.70 -0.09 1.34
CA ILE A 97 -5.79 0.60 0.41
C ILE A 97 -5.15 1.79 1.12
N ILE A 98 -3.82 1.81 1.15
CA ILE A 98 -3.01 2.81 1.86
C ILE A 98 -2.15 3.68 0.92
N GLY A 99 -2.14 3.36 -0.37
CA GLY A 99 -1.43 4.10 -1.39
C GLY A 99 -1.34 3.32 -2.70
N ASP A 100 -0.55 3.86 -3.61
CA ASP A 100 -0.22 3.28 -4.90
C ASP A 100 1.30 3.31 -5.11
N THR A 101 1.81 2.26 -5.75
CA THR A 101 3.18 2.21 -6.26
C THR A 101 3.36 2.92 -7.60
N ALA A 102 2.29 2.97 -8.38
CA ALA A 102 2.11 3.62 -9.67
C ALA A 102 0.60 3.64 -9.97
N PRO A 103 0.11 4.37 -10.99
CA PRO A 103 -1.29 4.28 -11.40
C PRO A 103 -1.74 2.82 -11.56
N ASP A 104 -2.88 2.46 -10.97
CA ASP A 104 -3.45 1.11 -10.92
C ASP A 104 -2.60 0.06 -10.17
N GLY A 105 -1.61 0.48 -9.38
CA GLY A 105 -0.72 -0.39 -8.60
C GLY A 105 -0.92 -0.25 -7.09
N PRO A 106 -2.08 -0.66 -6.53
CA PRO A 106 -2.42 -0.44 -5.13
C PRO A 106 -1.48 -1.12 -4.14
N ILE A 107 -1.27 -0.43 -3.02
CA ILE A 107 -0.62 -0.90 -1.80
C ILE A 107 -1.72 -1.07 -0.75
N VAL A 108 -1.73 -2.22 -0.08
CA VAL A 108 -2.75 -2.52 0.92
C VAL A 108 -2.16 -3.06 2.21
N LEU A 109 -2.83 -2.74 3.31
CA LEU A 109 -2.73 -3.50 4.55
C LEU A 109 -3.58 -4.76 4.42
N ASP A 110 -2.97 -5.91 4.64
CA ASP A 110 -3.62 -7.22 4.57
C ASP A 110 -3.80 -7.83 5.96
N TYR A 111 -5.05 -7.85 6.42
CA TYR A 111 -5.49 -8.28 7.74
C TYR A 111 -5.76 -9.80 7.82
N ARG A 112 -5.27 -10.59 6.85
CA ARG A 112 -5.25 -12.06 6.97
C ARG A 112 -4.22 -12.55 8.00
N VAL A 113 -3.30 -11.68 8.40
CA VAL A 113 -2.28 -11.90 9.44
C VAL A 113 -2.35 -10.77 10.48
N ASP A 114 -1.74 -11.00 11.65
CA ASP A 114 -1.66 -10.04 12.76
C ASP A 114 -0.21 -9.96 13.28
N PRO A 115 0.47 -8.80 13.23
CA PRO A 115 -0.01 -7.53 12.67
C PRO A 115 -0.30 -7.62 11.15
N PRO A 116 -1.16 -6.72 10.59
CA PRO A 116 -1.45 -6.72 9.17
C PRO A 116 -0.19 -6.37 8.37
N ARG A 117 0.14 -7.21 7.41
CA ARG A 117 1.29 -7.00 6.52
C ARG A 117 1.00 -5.97 5.45
N VAL A 118 2.04 -5.45 4.82
CA VAL A 118 1.92 -4.60 3.63
C VAL A 118 2.15 -5.43 2.39
N ILE A 119 1.16 -5.47 1.50
CA ILE A 119 1.27 -6.09 0.17
C ILE A 119 0.99 -5.06 -0.92
N TYR A 120 1.47 -5.31 -2.13
CA TYR A 120 1.22 -4.45 -3.29
C TYR A 120 0.93 -5.30 -4.53
N LEU A 121 0.16 -4.73 -5.45
CA LEU A 121 -0.12 -5.36 -6.74
C LEU A 121 1.06 -5.16 -7.69
N CYS A 122 1.48 -6.23 -8.37
CA CYS A 122 2.48 -6.15 -9.43
C CYS A 122 2.14 -7.09 -10.60
N ASP A 123 2.58 -6.70 -11.79
CA ASP A 123 2.54 -7.54 -12.99
C ASP A 123 3.83 -8.36 -13.09
N VAL A 124 3.68 -9.68 -13.15
CA VAL A 124 4.76 -10.61 -13.47
C VAL A 124 4.36 -11.39 -14.72
N GLY A 125 4.85 -10.96 -15.88
CA GLY A 125 4.65 -11.69 -17.13
C GLY A 125 3.18 -11.72 -17.59
N HIS A 126 2.48 -10.60 -17.46
CA HIS A 126 1.05 -10.41 -17.75
C HIS A 126 0.10 -11.12 -16.79
N VAL A 127 0.59 -11.46 -15.60
CA VAL A 127 -0.19 -12.03 -14.51
C VAL A 127 -0.05 -11.13 -13.29
N LEU A 128 -1.18 -10.71 -12.73
CA LEU A 128 -1.22 -9.88 -11.55
C LEU A 128 -1.05 -10.73 -10.28
N PHE A 129 -0.08 -10.37 -9.45
CA PHE A 129 0.15 -10.97 -8.15
C PHE A 129 0.21 -9.90 -7.07
N TRP A 130 -0.30 -10.25 -5.89
CA TRP A 130 -0.04 -9.51 -4.67
C TRP A 130 1.23 -10.02 -4.00
N VAL A 131 2.19 -9.12 -3.74
CA VAL A 131 3.48 -9.47 -3.17
C VAL A 131 3.67 -8.72 -1.85
N THR A 132 4.23 -9.40 -0.86
CA THR A 132 4.59 -8.77 0.42
C THR A 132 5.74 -7.79 0.22
N ALA A 133 5.51 -6.52 0.56
CA ALA A 133 6.52 -5.46 0.59
C ALA A 133 7.18 -5.35 1.97
N ALA A 134 6.38 -5.43 3.03
CA ALA A 134 6.85 -5.35 4.41
C ALA A 134 6.01 -6.26 5.32
N GLN A 135 6.62 -6.74 6.40
CA GLN A 135 5.97 -7.60 7.38
C GLN A 135 4.81 -6.92 8.13
N ASP A 136 4.89 -5.60 8.27
CA ASP A 136 3.90 -4.71 8.88
C ASP A 136 4.15 -3.27 8.42
N VAL A 137 3.32 -2.33 8.89
CA VAL A 137 3.46 -0.92 8.52
C VAL A 137 4.67 -0.25 9.19
N GLU A 138 5.14 -0.76 10.33
CA GLU A 138 6.31 -0.20 11.02
C GLU A 138 7.57 -0.43 10.21
N ALA A 139 7.75 -1.65 9.70
CA ALA A 139 8.82 -2.00 8.79
C ALA A 139 8.74 -1.20 7.47
N LEU A 140 7.55 -0.91 6.95
CA LEU A 140 7.39 -0.03 5.79
C LEU A 140 7.85 1.39 6.10
N ILE A 141 7.41 1.95 7.23
CA ILE A 141 7.76 3.31 7.68
C ILE A 141 9.28 3.44 7.85
N GLU A 142 9.93 2.45 8.46
CA GLU A 142 11.38 2.40 8.63
C GLU A 142 12.09 2.31 7.27
N ALA A 143 11.65 1.40 6.39
CA ALA A 143 12.27 1.21 5.08
C ALA A 143 12.11 2.43 4.15
N LEU A 144 11.06 3.22 4.34
CA LEU A 144 10.85 4.48 3.61
C LEU A 144 11.39 5.70 4.34
N GLU A 145 12.10 5.51 5.46
CA GLU A 145 12.69 6.57 6.29
C GLU A 145 11.68 7.66 6.69
N LEU A 146 10.42 7.29 6.94
CA LEU A 146 9.35 8.25 7.21
C LEU A 146 9.35 8.75 8.67
N ARG A 147 10.06 8.10 9.59
CA ARG A 147 10.22 8.57 10.97
C ARG A 147 11.31 9.64 11.06
N ARG A 148 11.03 10.72 11.79
CA ARG A 148 11.98 11.80 12.11
C ARG A 148 12.80 11.49 13.35
#